data_AF-A0A6A6VGB1-F1
#
_entry.id   AF-A0A6A6VGB1-F1
#
_cell.length_a   1.000
_cell.length_b   1.000
_cell.length_c   1.000
_cell.angle_alpha   90.00
_cell.angle_beta   90.00
_cell.angle_gamma   90.00
#
_symmetry.space_group_name_H-M   'P 1'
#
loop_
_entity.id
_entity.type
_entity.pdbx_description
1 polymer ?
#
loop_
_entity_poly.entity_id
_entity_poly.type
_entity_poly.pdbx_seq_one_letter_code
_entity_poly.pdbx_strand_id
1 'polypeptide(L)'
;MQEDNIKSIFVKEKKRIGKVIGDIDNALPNHPRKDQIDSSTDYKTFEAWKPLGLEKKWHTYMDEVFVKAKSKGTDFVETNIQRLKDEFTDKKKIEEQKEKGTDTDDEKKKKAEKRKQQEEMKKIIEKLEASWDSVKNWQRP
;
A
#
# COMPACT_ATOMS: atom_id res chain seq x y z
N MET A 1 2.04 10.66 4.71
CA MET A 1 0.94 9.78 4.26
C MET A 1 0.46 8.81 5.32
N GLN A 2 1.27 8.47 6.33
CA GLN A 2 0.74 7.84 7.54
C GLN A 2 0.15 8.93 8.45
N GLU A 3 -1.15 9.20 8.31
CA GLU A 3 -1.83 10.08 9.26
C GLU A 3 -1.90 9.43 10.64
N ASP A 4 -1.62 10.21 11.69
CA ASP A 4 -1.57 9.71 13.06
C ASP A 4 -2.91 9.10 13.51
N ASN A 5 -4.02 9.70 13.09
CA ASN A 5 -5.35 9.19 13.39
C ASN A 5 -5.57 7.81 12.77
N ILE A 6 -5.27 7.65 11.48
CA ILE A 6 -5.40 6.38 10.76
C ILE A 6 -4.47 5.32 11.37
N LYS A 7 -3.22 5.69 11.66
CA LYS A 7 -2.24 4.83 12.33
C LYS A 7 -2.78 4.33 13.66
N SER A 8 -3.30 5.24 14.49
CA SER A 8 -3.82 4.89 15.82
C SER A 8 -5.00 3.93 15.75
N ILE A 9 -5.92 4.12 14.80
CA ILE A 9 -7.07 3.24 14.57
C ILE A 9 -6.57 1.85 14.18
N PHE A 10 -5.61 1.77 13.24
CA PHE A 10 -5.07 0.49 12.79
C PHE A 10 -4.39 -0.29 13.92
N VAL A 11 -3.59 0.39 14.77
CA VAL A 11 -2.96 -0.25 15.95
C VAL A 11 -4.03 -0.78 16.91
N LYS A 12 -5.07 0.01 17.20
CA LYS A 12 -6.15 -0.39 18.10
C LYS A 12 -6.90 -1.61 17.56
N GLU A 13 -7.23 -1.60 16.27
CA GLU A 13 -7.93 -2.72 15.62
C GLU A 13 -7.08 -3.99 15.58
N LYS A 14 -5.80 -3.87 15.20
CA LYS A 14 -4.85 -4.99 15.24
C LYS A 14 -4.80 -5.63 16.62
N LYS A 15 -4.70 -4.82 17.67
CA LYS A 15 -4.67 -5.29 19.07
C LYS A 15 -6.00 -5.90 19.50
N ARG A 16 -7.13 -5.25 19.19
CA ARG A 16 -8.47 -5.73 19.57
C ARG A 16 -8.76 -7.10 18.97
N ILE A 17 -8.55 -7.27 17.66
CA ILE A 17 -8.79 -8.54 16.98
C ILE A 17 -7.82 -9.62 17.49
N GLY A 18 -6.54 -9.28 17.65
CA GLY A 18 -5.54 -10.19 18.20
C GLY A 18 -5.95 -10.74 19.57
N LYS A 19 -6.40 -9.85 20.46
CA LYS A 19 -6.89 -10.24 21.78
C LYS A 19 -8.10 -11.17 21.70
N VAL A 20 -9.11 -10.84 20.90
CA VAL A 20 -10.31 -11.69 20.76
C VAL A 20 -9.95 -13.08 20.27
N ILE A 21 -9.07 -13.18 19.27
CA ILE A 21 -8.60 -14.45 18.74
C ILE A 21 -7.81 -15.22 19.82
N GLY A 22 -6.96 -14.54 20.59
CA GLY A 22 -6.23 -15.13 21.72
C GLY A 22 -7.14 -15.64 22.82
N ASP A 23 -8.15 -14.85 23.21
CA ASP A 23 -9.14 -15.23 24.21
C ASP A 23 -9.88 -16.52 23.78
N ILE A 24 -10.27 -16.61 22.49
CA ILE A 24 -10.89 -17.82 21.93
C ILE A 24 -9.92 -19.01 21.97
N ASP A 25 -8.69 -18.84 21.49
CA ASP A 25 -7.65 -19.89 21.45
C ASP A 25 -7.36 -20.49 22.84
N ASN A 26 -7.45 -19.65 23.88
CA ASN A 26 -7.24 -20.03 25.28
C ASN A 26 -8.51 -20.61 25.95
N ALA A 27 -9.70 -20.25 25.48
CA ALA A 27 -10.96 -20.73 26.06
C ALA A 27 -11.38 -22.10 25.52
N LEU A 28 -11.18 -22.36 24.22
CA LEU A 28 -11.60 -23.59 23.56
C LEU A 28 -11.10 -24.91 24.19
N PRO A 29 -9.89 -25.01 24.78
CA PRO A 29 -9.45 -26.24 25.46
C PRO A 29 -10.36 -26.64 26.63
N ASN A 30 -11.01 -25.68 27.27
CA ASN A 30 -11.92 -25.90 28.40
C ASN A 30 -13.38 -26.13 27.94
N HIS A 31 -13.64 -26.01 26.65
CA HIS A 31 -14.97 -26.14 26.05
C HIS A 31 -14.93 -27.10 24.84
N PRO A 32 -14.61 -28.38 25.05
CA PRO A 32 -14.60 -29.36 23.97
C PRO A 32 -16.01 -29.47 23.36
N ARG A 33 -16.05 -29.58 22.03
CA ARG A 33 -17.30 -29.74 21.28
C ARG A 33 -18.01 -31.03 21.71
N LYS A 34 -19.33 -30.93 21.89
CA LYS A 34 -20.21 -32.05 22.20
C LYS A 34 -21.31 -32.10 21.15
N ASP A 35 -21.43 -33.22 20.44
CA ASP A 35 -22.52 -33.45 19.49
C ASP A 35 -23.41 -34.58 20.01
N GLN A 36 -24.72 -34.43 19.82
CA GLN A 36 -25.68 -35.47 20.14
C GLN A 36 -25.52 -36.65 19.17
N ILE A 37 -25.55 -37.88 19.71
CA ILE A 37 -25.50 -39.10 18.90
C ILE A 37 -26.94 -39.43 18.50
N ASP A 38 -27.28 -39.22 17.23
CA ASP A 38 -28.61 -39.48 16.66
C ASP A 38 -29.76 -38.87 17.50
N SER A 39 -30.91 -39.54 17.57
CA SER A 39 -32.07 -39.14 18.38
C SER A 39 -31.97 -39.58 19.86
N SER A 40 -30.77 -39.99 20.32
CA SER A 40 -30.54 -40.40 21.72
C SER A 40 -30.23 -39.21 22.62
N THR A 41 -30.29 -39.39 23.94
CA THR A 41 -29.84 -38.38 24.93
C THR A 41 -28.31 -38.35 25.12
N ASP A 42 -27.58 -39.20 24.40
CA ASP A 42 -26.13 -39.35 24.57
C ASP A 42 -25.36 -38.34 23.72
N TYR A 43 -24.21 -37.89 24.25
CA TYR A 43 -23.34 -36.93 23.58
C TYR A 43 -21.96 -37.54 23.31
N LYS A 44 -21.47 -37.39 22.08
CA LYS A 44 -20.07 -37.61 21.73
C LYS A 44 -19.28 -36.35 22.05
N THR A 45 -18.30 -36.47 22.95
CA THR A 45 -17.33 -35.40 23.23
C THR A 45 -16.12 -35.56 22.32
N PHE A 46 -15.74 -34.50 21.61
CA PHE A 46 -14.57 -34.47 20.73
C PHE A 46 -13.30 -34.10 21.49
N GLU A 47 -12.15 -34.35 20.88
CA GLU A 47 -10.86 -33.90 21.42
C GLU A 47 -10.87 -32.39 21.63
N ALA A 48 -10.35 -31.97 22.78
CA ALA A 48 -10.28 -30.56 23.13
C ALA A 48 -9.34 -29.81 22.16
N TRP A 49 -9.69 -28.57 21.89
CA TRP A 49 -8.81 -27.69 21.12
C TRP A 49 -7.46 -27.56 21.83
N LYS A 50 -6.38 -27.59 21.05
CA LYS A 50 -5.03 -27.29 21.55
C LYS A 50 -4.67 -25.85 21.18
N PRO A 51 -4.29 -24.99 22.14
CA PRO A 51 -3.92 -23.61 21.85
C PRO A 51 -2.79 -23.54 20.81
N LEU A 52 -2.97 -22.67 19.83
CA LEU A 52 -2.04 -22.51 18.71
C LEU A 52 -1.23 -21.21 18.77
N GLY A 53 -1.43 -20.40 19.81
CA GLY A 53 -0.85 -19.06 19.93
C GLY A 53 -1.40 -18.11 18.88
N LEU A 54 -2.71 -18.17 18.62
CA LEU A 54 -3.33 -17.48 17.49
C LEU A 54 -3.20 -15.95 17.55
N GLU A 55 -3.16 -15.34 18.74
CA GLU A 55 -2.89 -13.90 18.90
C GLU A 55 -1.52 -13.50 18.32
N LYS A 56 -0.47 -14.25 18.67
CA LYS A 56 0.88 -14.00 18.13
C LYS A 56 0.92 -14.17 16.62
N LYS A 57 0.27 -15.22 16.10
CA LYS A 57 0.19 -15.47 14.65
C LYS A 57 -0.56 -14.34 13.92
N TRP A 58 -1.66 -13.85 14.50
CA TRP A 58 -2.39 -12.69 13.98
C TRP A 58 -1.50 -11.45 13.91
N HIS A 59 -0.74 -11.16 14.97
CA HIS A 59 0.18 -10.02 14.95
C HIS A 59 1.25 -10.15 13.87
N THR A 60 1.89 -11.31 13.74
CA THR A 60 2.85 -11.56 12.66
C THR A 60 2.22 -11.36 11.28
N TYR A 61 1.03 -11.91 11.05
CA TYR A 61 0.30 -11.74 9.79
C TYR A 61 -0.02 -10.27 9.50
N MET A 62 -0.61 -9.57 10.49
CA MET A 62 -0.51 -8.13 10.76
C MET A 62 0.57 -7.37 9.99
N ASP A 63 1.77 -7.79 10.32
CA ASP A 63 2.98 -7.07 10.01
C ASP A 63 3.46 -7.34 8.60
N GLU A 64 3.28 -8.57 8.12
CA GLU A 64 3.50 -8.92 6.73
C GLU A 64 2.52 -8.20 5.79
N VAL A 65 1.24 -8.10 6.17
CA VAL A 65 0.23 -7.36 5.42
C VAL A 65 0.62 -5.90 5.29
N PHE A 66 1.08 -5.28 6.39
CA PHE A 66 1.56 -3.90 6.36
C PHE A 66 2.75 -3.72 5.41
N VAL A 67 3.75 -4.61 5.47
CA VAL A 67 4.93 -4.54 4.59
C VAL A 67 4.53 -4.65 3.11
N LYS A 68 3.63 -5.58 2.77
CA LYS A 68 3.13 -5.75 1.41
C LYS A 68 2.36 -4.51 0.92
N ALA A 69 1.50 -3.95 1.77
CA ALA A 69 0.75 -2.74 1.45
C ALA A 69 1.67 -1.54 1.25
N LYS A 70 2.70 -1.39 2.10
CA LYS A 70 3.73 -0.36 1.97
C LYS A 70 4.44 -0.48 0.62
N SER A 71 4.98 -1.67 0.30
CA SER A 71 5.66 -1.92 -0.98
C SER A 71 4.77 -1.54 -2.16
N LYS A 72 3.55 -2.07 -2.21
CA LYS A 72 2.62 -1.79 -3.32
C LYS A 72 2.32 -0.29 -3.47
N GLY A 73 2.15 0.42 -2.36
CA GLY A 73 1.93 1.86 -2.36
C GLY A 73 3.14 2.64 -2.84
N THR A 74 4.34 2.30 -2.35
CA THR A 74 5.59 2.96 -2.74
C THR A 74 5.92 2.68 -4.20
N ASP A 75 5.84 1.43 -4.63
CA ASP A 75 6.18 1.00 -5.99
C ASP A 75 5.27 1.68 -7.02
N PHE A 76 3.98 1.83 -6.70
CA PHE A 76 3.02 2.52 -7.57
C PHE A 76 3.40 4.00 -7.78
N VAL A 77 3.72 4.72 -6.71
CA VAL A 77 4.07 6.15 -6.81
C VAL A 77 5.41 6.33 -7.51
N GLU A 78 6.43 5.55 -7.12
CA GLU A 78 7.77 5.63 -7.71
C GLU A 78 7.76 5.30 -9.20
N THR A 79 7.03 4.24 -9.60
CA THR A 79 6.87 3.88 -11.02
C THR A 79 6.22 5.00 -11.83
N ASN A 80 5.18 5.64 -11.29
CA ASN A 80 4.49 6.72 -12.00
C ASN A 80 5.33 8.00 -12.07
N ILE A 81 6.07 8.36 -11.01
CA ILE A 81 7.02 9.46 -11.02
C ILE A 81 8.08 9.21 -12.10
N GLN A 82 8.68 8.01 -12.12
CA GLN A 82 9.69 7.67 -13.11
C GLN A 82 9.13 7.73 -14.53
N ARG A 83 7.92 7.20 -14.77
CA ARG A 83 7.26 7.29 -16.08
C ARG A 83 7.08 8.75 -16.53
N LEU A 84 6.65 9.63 -15.63
CA LEU A 84 6.51 11.06 -15.93
C LEU A 84 7.86 11.71 -16.26
N LYS A 85 8.93 11.36 -15.52
CA LYS A 85 10.28 11.85 -15.85
C LYS A 85 10.70 11.39 -17.23
N ASP A 86 10.56 10.11 -17.53
CA ASP A 86 10.93 9.55 -18.83
C ASP A 86 10.15 10.23 -19.96
N GLU A 87 8.86 10.54 -19.74
CA GLU A 87 8.02 11.18 -20.75
C GLU A 87 8.41 12.63 -21.04
N PHE A 88 8.72 13.42 -20.00
CA PHE A 88 8.91 14.86 -20.09
C PHE A 88 10.37 15.34 -20.02
N THR A 89 11.32 14.44 -19.74
CA THR A 89 12.77 14.73 -19.73
C THR A 89 13.56 13.99 -20.82
N ASP A 90 12.88 13.27 -21.70
CA ASP A 90 13.47 12.60 -22.85
C ASP A 90 14.23 13.58 -23.76
N LYS A 91 15.55 13.38 -23.85
CA LYS A 91 16.45 14.19 -24.67
C LYS A 91 16.05 14.21 -26.14
N LYS A 92 15.55 13.10 -26.69
CA LYS A 92 15.15 13.02 -28.09
C LYS A 92 13.95 13.93 -28.37
N LYS A 93 12.94 13.90 -27.49
CA LYS A 93 11.78 14.80 -27.60
C LYS A 93 12.16 16.27 -27.43
N ILE A 94 13.13 16.56 -26.57
CA ILE A 94 13.66 17.93 -26.38
C ILE A 94 14.37 18.40 -27.65
N GLU A 95 15.15 17.53 -28.30
CA GLU A 95 15.83 17.85 -29.57
C GLU A 95 14.86 18.05 -30.74
N GLU A 96 13.82 17.22 -30.86
CA GLU A 96 12.77 17.36 -31.88
C GLU A 96 12.00 18.68 -31.77
N GLN A 97 11.94 19.24 -30.56
CA GLN A 97 11.30 20.53 -30.30
C GLN A 97 12.19 21.72 -30.63
N LYS A 98 13.48 21.55 -30.95
CA LYS A 98 14.33 22.67 -31.41
C LYS A 98 13.86 23.19 -32.76
N GLU A 99 13.97 24.49 -32.94
CA GLU A 99 13.69 25.14 -34.21
C GLU A 99 14.74 24.74 -35.24
N LYS A 100 14.27 24.49 -36.46
CA LYS A 100 15.10 24.26 -37.64
C LYS A 100 14.93 25.45 -38.56
N GLY A 101 15.98 25.79 -39.32
CA GLY A 101 15.93 26.91 -40.28
C GLY A 101 14.86 26.77 -41.36
N THR A 102 14.30 25.57 -41.53
CA THR A 102 13.23 25.24 -42.49
C THR A 102 11.82 25.29 -41.89
N ASP A 103 11.67 25.54 -40.58
CA ASP A 103 10.36 25.54 -39.93
C ASP A 103 9.52 26.76 -40.35
N THR A 104 8.24 26.52 -40.60
CA THR A 104 7.22 27.57 -40.76
C THR A 104 6.92 28.27 -39.43
N ASP A 105 6.35 29.48 -39.46
CA ASP A 105 6.04 30.21 -38.23
C ASP A 105 5.01 29.48 -37.34
N ASP A 106 4.06 28.75 -37.94
CA ASP A 106 3.13 27.89 -37.21
C ASP A 106 3.84 26.71 -36.51
N GLU A 107 4.85 26.12 -37.15
CA GLU A 107 5.66 25.05 -36.55
C GLU A 107 6.52 25.58 -35.41
N LYS A 108 7.12 26.77 -35.56
CA LYS A 108 7.87 27.43 -34.48
C LYS A 108 6.97 27.67 -33.26
N LYS A 109 5.75 28.17 -33.47
CA LYS A 109 4.79 28.42 -32.39
C LYS A 109 4.39 27.13 -31.66
N LYS A 110 4.06 26.05 -32.40
CA LYS A 110 3.75 24.74 -31.82
C LYS A 110 4.92 24.16 -31.02
N LYS A 111 6.15 24.30 -31.53
CA LYS A 111 7.36 23.87 -30.82
C LYS A 111 7.58 24.66 -29.53
N ALA A 112 7.39 25.98 -29.56
CA ALA A 112 7.49 26.83 -28.37
C ALA A 112 6.45 26.47 -27.30
N GLU A 113 5.20 26.22 -27.68
CA GLU A 113 4.14 25.77 -26.76
C GLU A 113 4.48 24.42 -26.11
N LYS A 114 4.99 23.46 -26.88
CA LYS A 114 5.43 22.15 -26.35
C LYS A 114 6.59 22.29 -25.35
N ARG A 115 7.59 23.14 -25.64
CA ARG A 115 8.70 23.41 -24.70
C ARG A 115 8.17 24.00 -23.39
N LYS A 116 7.24 24.97 -23.49
CA LYS A 116 6.62 25.57 -22.30
C LYS A 116 5.87 24.54 -21.45
N GLN A 117 5.06 23.67 -22.08
CA GLN A 117 4.37 22.58 -21.37
C GLN A 117 5.35 21.61 -20.70
N GLN A 118 6.46 21.27 -21.37
CA GLN A 118 7.51 20.44 -20.78
C GLN A 118 8.16 21.08 -19.57
N GLU A 119 8.51 22.36 -19.64
CA GLU A 119 9.10 23.09 -18.50
C GLU A 119 8.15 23.18 -17.31
N GLU A 120 6.86 23.42 -17.56
CA GLU A 120 5.83 23.41 -16.52
C GLU A 120 5.69 22.02 -15.89
N MET A 121 5.65 20.97 -16.72
CA MET A 121 5.54 19.60 -16.22
C MET A 121 6.77 19.17 -15.42
N LYS A 122 7.98 19.57 -15.85
CA LYS A 122 9.22 19.32 -15.10
C LYS A 122 9.14 19.90 -13.69
N LYS A 123 8.67 21.14 -13.55
CA LYS A 123 8.48 21.79 -12.24
C LYS A 123 7.43 21.05 -11.38
N ILE A 124 6.37 20.53 -12.00
CA ILE A 124 5.35 19.74 -11.30
C ILE A 124 5.94 18.41 -10.81
N ILE A 125 6.71 17.73 -11.66
CA ILE A 125 7.40 16.48 -11.31
C ILE A 125 8.36 16.70 -10.14
N GLU A 126 9.18 17.76 -10.17
CA GLU A 126 10.09 18.10 -9.07
C GLU A 126 9.34 18.32 -7.73
N LYS A 127 8.20 19.02 -7.77
CA LYS A 127 7.33 19.20 -6.59
C LYS A 127 6.71 17.89 -6.12
N LEU A 128 6.31 17.02 -7.05
CA LEU A 128 5.76 15.70 -6.76
C LEU A 128 6.81 14.81 -6.10
N GLU A 129 8.05 14.79 -6.60
CA GLU A 129 9.19 14.08 -6.01
C GLU A 129 9.47 14.57 -4.58
N ALA A 130 9.59 15.89 -4.39
CA ALA A 130 9.81 16.45 -3.07
C ALA A 130 8.68 16.11 -2.09
N SER A 131 7.44 16.18 -2.56
CA SER A 131 6.26 15.79 -1.76
C SER A 131 6.31 14.31 -1.41
N TRP A 132 6.64 13.44 -2.38
CA TRP A 132 6.77 12.01 -2.16
C TRP A 132 7.89 11.66 -1.17
N ASP A 133 9.06 12.27 -1.32
CA ASP A 133 10.21 12.07 -0.43
C ASP A 133 9.89 12.40 1.03
N SER A 134 9.05 13.41 1.25
CA SER A 134 8.59 13.77 2.60
C SER A 134 7.65 12.74 3.25
N VAL A 135 7.03 11.86 2.45
CA VAL A 135 5.97 10.95 2.93
C VAL A 135 6.21 9.46 2.66
N LYS A 136 7.24 9.06 1.90
CA LYS A 136 7.50 7.67 1.52
C LYS A 136 7.90 6.74 2.67
N ASN A 137 8.41 7.31 3.76
CA ASN A 137 8.92 6.56 4.91
C ASN A 137 7.81 6.15 5.89
N TRP A 138 6.97 5.20 5.50
CA TRP A 138 5.90 4.69 6.37
C TRP A 138 6.49 3.81 7.47
N GLN A 139 6.18 4.15 8.72
CA GLN A 139 6.60 3.38 9.88
C GLN A 139 5.58 2.29 10.19
N ARG A 140 6.07 1.14 10.63
CA ARG A 140 5.17 0.08 11.10
C ARG A 140 4.36 0.60 12.31
N PRO A 141 3.04 0.40 12.32
CA PRO A 141 2.19 0.79 13.44
C PRO A 141 2.41 -0.09 14.68
#